data_AF-A0A7L3HM62-F1
#
_entry.id   AF-A0A7L3HM62-F1
#
_cell.length_a   1.000
_cell.length_b   1.000
_cell.length_c   1.000
_cell.angle_alpha   90.00
_cell.angle_beta   90.00
_cell.angle_gamma   90.00
#
_symmetry.space_group_name_H-M   'P 1'
#
loop_
_entity.id
_entity.type
_entity.pdbx_description
1 polymer ?
#
loop_
_entity_poly.entity_id
_entity_poly.type
_entity_poly.pdbx_seq_one_letter_code
_entity_poly.pdbx_strand_id
1 'polypeptide(L)'
;SVFRDDPAHKLELNRVQENCLVQTTEWSTCSRSCGMGISTRVTNNNPQCRLEKETQLCMVRPCDFSMEKTKKGKKCVRTPKQRQSLHFEFSGCTSTHLYRPRFCGGCSDGRCCTPFLTSTMDVEFRCPEGDFFQRKMMFIKMCSCHYDCPQDNDIFLATYHRRMIGDHI
;
A
#
# COMPACT_ATOMS: atom_id res chain seq x y z
N SER A 1 9.65 -31.19 21.61
CA SER A 1 10.50 -31.78 20.56
C SER A 1 11.39 -30.68 20.00
N VAL A 2 12.70 -30.76 20.25
CA VAL A 2 13.67 -29.83 19.67
C VAL A 2 13.84 -30.26 18.21
N PHE A 3 13.37 -29.46 17.25
CA PHE A 3 13.67 -29.68 15.84
C PHE A 3 15.20 -29.57 15.69
N ARG A 4 15.86 -30.71 15.45
CA ARG A 4 17.25 -30.72 15.01
C ARG A 4 17.25 -30.23 13.56
N ASP A 5 17.73 -29.01 13.35
CA ASP A 5 18.02 -28.52 12.01
C ASP A 5 19.08 -29.43 11.36
N ASP A 6 18.66 -30.17 10.34
CA ASP A 6 19.54 -31.06 9.60
C ASP A 6 20.49 -30.22 8.72
N PRO A 7 21.82 -30.31 8.91
CA PRO A 7 22.79 -29.57 8.12
C PRO A 7 22.68 -29.82 6.61
N ALA A 8 22.14 -30.96 6.17
CA ALA A 8 21.89 -31.23 4.75
C ALA A 8 20.77 -30.34 4.18
N HIS A 9 19.69 -30.10 4.94
CA HIS A 9 18.59 -29.22 4.52
C HIS A 9 19.04 -27.76 4.42
N LYS A 10 19.93 -27.33 5.32
CA LYS A 10 20.54 -26.00 5.30
C LYS A 10 21.47 -25.82 4.10
N LEU A 11 22.24 -26.85 3.72
CA LEU A 11 23.13 -26.81 2.56
C LEU A 11 22.35 -26.75 1.24
N GLU A 12 21.25 -27.50 1.13
CA GLU A 12 20.36 -27.48 -0.04
C GLU A 12 19.62 -26.13 -0.17
N LEU A 13 19.15 -25.54 0.93
CA LEU A 13 18.54 -24.21 0.95
C LEU A 13 19.52 -23.12 0.45
N ASN A 14 20.77 -23.17 0.91
CA ASN A 14 21.81 -22.25 0.47
C ASN A 14 22.13 -22.42 -1.03
N ARG A 15 22.19 -23.65 -1.53
CA ARG A 15 22.43 -23.95 -2.96
C ARG A 15 21.31 -23.49 -3.88
N VAL A 16 20.05 -23.60 -3.45
CA VAL A 16 18.89 -23.07 -4.19
C VAL A 16 18.95 -21.55 -4.24
N GLN A 17 19.38 -20.90 -3.16
CA GLN A 17 19.50 -19.45 -3.10
C GLN A 17 20.69 -18.90 -3.92
N GLU A 18 21.79 -19.64 -4.03
CA GLU A 18 22.97 -19.28 -4.84
C GLU A 18 22.67 -19.24 -6.36
N ASN A 19 21.70 -20.03 -6.84
CA ASN A 19 21.28 -20.05 -8.25
C ASN A 19 19.95 -19.32 -8.51
N CYS A 20 19.43 -18.58 -7.52
CA CYS A 20 18.15 -17.91 -7.65
C CYS A 20 18.29 -16.59 -8.42
N LEU A 21 17.77 -16.54 -9.66
CA LEU A 21 17.60 -15.27 -10.36
C LEU A 21 16.43 -14.50 -9.74
N VAL A 22 16.74 -13.59 -8.81
CA VAL A 22 15.72 -12.82 -8.10
C VAL A 22 14.99 -11.88 -9.05
N GLN A 23 13.67 -12.03 -9.10
CA GLN A 23 12.70 -11.23 -9.81
C GLN A 23 11.67 -10.74 -8.81
N THR A 24 11.49 -9.42 -8.75
CA THR A 24 10.49 -8.78 -7.89
C THR A 24 9.78 -7.73 -8.71
N THR A 25 8.46 -7.85 -8.80
CA THR A 25 7.65 -6.80 -9.41
C THR A 25 7.54 -5.60 -8.48
N GLU A 26 7.23 -4.45 -9.05
CA GLU A 26 6.77 -3.30 -8.27
C GLU A 26 5.48 -3.64 -7.52
N TRP A 27 5.22 -2.88 -6.46
CA TRP A 27 3.94 -2.94 -5.76
C TRP A 27 2.81 -2.43 -6.65
N SER A 28 1.66 -3.10 -6.59
CA SER A 28 0.43 -2.60 -7.20
C SER A 28 0.01 -1.28 -6.57
N THR A 29 -0.86 -0.55 -7.28
CA THR A 29 -1.58 0.58 -6.71
C THR A 29 -2.35 0.14 -5.46
N CYS A 30 -2.55 1.07 -4.53
CA CYS A 30 -3.34 0.78 -3.35
C CYS A 30 -4.80 0.54 -3.75
N SER A 31 -5.42 -0.53 -3.25
CA SER A 31 -6.79 -0.91 -3.60
C SER A 31 -7.85 0.11 -3.19
N ARG A 32 -7.50 1.12 -2.38
CA ARG A 32 -8.38 2.23 -2.01
C ARG A 32 -7.66 3.56 -2.15
N SER A 33 -8.38 4.57 -2.63
CA SER A 33 -7.87 5.94 -2.78
C SER A 33 -7.90 6.76 -1.48
N CYS A 34 -8.59 6.28 -0.45
CA CYS A 34 -8.53 6.77 0.94
C CYS A 34 -8.73 5.61 1.92
N GLY A 35 -8.34 5.82 3.18
CA GLY A 35 -8.43 4.81 4.23
C GLY A 35 -7.46 3.66 4.02
N MET A 36 -7.63 2.61 4.82
CA MET A 36 -6.78 1.43 4.73
C MET A 36 -7.19 0.54 3.56
N GLY A 37 -6.24 0.20 2.71
CA GLY A 37 -6.36 -0.74 1.60
C GLY A 37 -5.19 -1.72 1.54
N ILE A 38 -5.09 -2.45 0.42
CA ILE A 38 -4.08 -3.48 0.19
C ILE A 38 -3.33 -3.16 -1.10
N SER A 39 -2.01 -3.38 -1.10
CA SER A 39 -1.18 -3.42 -2.31
C SER A 39 -0.46 -4.76 -2.37
N THR A 40 -0.23 -5.25 -3.58
CA THR A 40 0.31 -6.60 -3.80
C THR A 40 1.46 -6.57 -4.80
N ARG A 41 2.41 -7.49 -4.66
CA ARG A 41 3.47 -7.71 -5.65
C ARG A 41 3.75 -9.19 -5.79
N VAL A 42 4.48 -9.58 -6.83
CA VAL A 42 4.99 -10.93 -6.98
C VAL A 42 6.51 -10.91 -6.86
N THR A 43 7.06 -11.81 -6.06
CA THR A 43 8.52 -11.95 -5.87
C THR A 43 8.89 -13.42 -5.73
N ASN A 44 10.08 -13.79 -6.20
CA ASN A 44 10.71 -15.07 -5.87
C ASN A 44 11.85 -14.93 -4.85
N ASN A 45 11.96 -13.78 -4.18
CA ASN A 45 12.95 -13.54 -3.14
C ASN A 45 12.55 -14.23 -1.82
N ASN A 46 12.52 -15.55 -1.85
CA ASN A 46 12.32 -16.40 -0.68
C ASN A 46 13.33 -17.56 -0.72
N PRO A 47 13.54 -18.26 0.40
CA PRO A 47 14.54 -19.33 0.48
C PRO A 47 14.33 -20.48 -0.52
N GLN A 48 13.12 -20.62 -1.07
CA GLN A 48 12.76 -21.66 -2.04
C GLN A 48 12.86 -21.19 -3.50
N CYS A 49 13.19 -19.92 -3.74
CA CYS A 49 13.21 -19.27 -5.06
C CYS A 49 11.91 -19.45 -5.87
N ARG A 50 10.74 -19.47 -5.21
CA ARG A 50 9.44 -19.66 -5.87
C ARG A 50 8.67 -18.36 -5.99
N LEU A 51 7.99 -18.14 -7.10
CA LEU A 51 7.12 -16.97 -7.25
C LEU A 51 5.97 -17.03 -6.23
N GLU A 52 5.89 -16.01 -5.39
CA GLU A 52 4.86 -15.86 -4.38
C GLU A 52 4.23 -14.47 -4.47
N LYS A 53 2.94 -14.41 -4.16
CA LYS A 53 2.22 -13.14 -4.05
C LYS A 53 2.40 -12.57 -2.66
N GLU A 54 3.11 -11.46 -2.56
CA GLU A 54 3.20 -10.69 -1.32
C GLU A 54 2.09 -9.65 -1.26
N THR A 55 1.62 -9.39 -0.03
CA THR A 55 0.62 -8.36 0.24
C THR A 55 1.11 -7.45 1.36
N GLN A 56 0.77 -6.18 1.27
CA GLN A 56 1.00 -5.19 2.33
C GLN A 56 -0.21 -4.27 2.46
N LEU A 57 -0.44 -3.77 3.67
CA LEU A 57 -1.39 -2.71 3.93
C LEU A 57 -0.88 -1.40 3.32
N CYS A 58 -1.79 -0.56 2.83
CA CYS A 58 -1.47 0.76 2.31
C CYS A 58 -2.54 1.77 2.75
N MET A 59 -2.13 3.03 2.93
CA MET A 59 -3.06 4.13 3.21
C MET A 59 -2.53 5.39 2.53
N VAL A 60 -3.14 5.76 1.40
CA VAL A 60 -2.72 6.94 0.62
C VAL A 60 -3.04 8.23 1.36
N ARG A 61 -4.22 8.27 1.98
CA ARG A 61 -4.76 9.38 2.79
C ARG A 61 -5.92 8.88 3.68
N PRO A 62 -6.19 9.50 4.83
CA PRO A 62 -7.43 9.27 5.58
C PRO A 62 -8.67 9.68 4.76
N CYS A 63 -9.82 9.06 5.01
CA CYS A 63 -11.06 9.42 4.32
C CYS A 63 -11.72 10.69 4.87
N ASP A 64 -11.63 10.94 6.19
CA ASP A 64 -12.19 12.14 6.85
C ASP A 64 -11.35 13.41 6.60
N PHE A 65 -10.54 13.40 5.54
CA PHE A 65 -9.62 14.46 5.24
C PHE A 65 -10.31 15.58 4.46
N SER A 66 -10.59 16.70 5.14
CA SER A 66 -11.02 17.95 4.48
C SER A 66 -9.90 18.44 3.57
N MET A 67 -10.16 18.48 2.26
CA MET A 67 -9.31 19.17 1.30
C MET A 67 -9.44 20.68 1.50
N GLU A 68 -8.95 21.22 2.62
CA GLU A 68 -8.94 22.67 2.83
C GLU A 68 -8.14 23.34 1.71
N LYS A 69 -8.77 24.36 1.12
CA LYS A 69 -8.39 25.06 -0.10
C LYS A 69 -6.88 25.35 -0.14
N THR A 70 -6.20 24.52 -0.90
CA THR A 70 -4.78 24.59 -1.24
C THR A 70 -4.35 26.00 -1.65
N LYS A 71 -3.28 26.51 -1.03
CA LYS A 71 -2.53 27.67 -1.54
C LYS A 71 -1.99 27.33 -2.93
N LYS A 72 -2.38 28.09 -3.96
CA LYS A 72 -1.88 27.96 -5.34
C LYS A 72 -0.35 27.88 -5.35
N GLY A 73 0.19 26.75 -5.81
CA GLY A 73 1.62 26.57 -6.06
C GLY A 73 2.25 25.31 -5.44
N LYS A 74 2.55 24.34 -6.32
CA LYS A 74 3.56 23.24 -6.25
C LYS A 74 3.09 21.78 -5.99
N LYS A 75 3.64 20.93 -6.88
CA LYS A 75 4.03 19.49 -6.94
C LYS A 75 3.28 18.36 -6.20
N CYS A 76 2.44 18.63 -5.22
CA CYS A 76 1.51 17.72 -4.55
C CYS A 76 1.23 18.45 -3.25
N VAL A 77 -0.01 18.87 -3.06
CA VAL A 77 -0.35 19.64 -1.88
C VAL A 77 -0.12 18.73 -0.69
N ARG A 78 0.80 19.12 0.19
CA ARG A 78 0.98 18.42 1.46
C ARG A 78 -0.36 18.45 2.16
N THR A 79 -0.92 17.27 2.44
CA THR A 79 -2.10 17.04 3.28
C THR A 79 -2.05 18.00 4.48
N PRO A 80 -2.81 19.12 4.46
CA PRO A 80 -2.71 20.08 5.53
C PRO A 80 -3.18 19.43 6.83
N LYS A 81 -2.33 19.46 7.87
CA LYS A 81 -2.77 19.22 9.26
C LYS A 81 -3.03 17.75 9.67
N GLN A 82 -2.07 16.84 9.43
CA GLN A 82 -1.95 15.59 10.21
C GLN A 82 -0.47 15.21 10.42
N ARG A 83 0.29 16.05 11.15
CA ARG A 83 1.49 15.59 11.87
C ARG A 83 1.12 14.96 13.22
N GLN A 84 -0.14 14.54 13.39
CA GLN A 84 -0.56 13.83 14.59
C GLN A 84 -0.14 12.39 14.46
N SER A 85 0.39 11.84 15.56
CA SER A 85 0.58 10.41 15.61
C SER A 85 -0.79 9.76 15.71
N LEU A 86 -1.01 8.68 14.98
CA LEU A 86 -2.25 7.92 15.00
C LEU A 86 -1.95 6.43 15.15
N HIS A 87 -2.94 5.71 15.66
CA HIS A 87 -2.96 4.26 15.53
C HIS A 87 -3.60 3.88 14.20
N PHE A 88 -3.07 2.84 13.57
CA PHE A 88 -3.69 2.24 12.41
C PHE A 88 -4.76 1.25 12.85
N GLU A 89 -5.85 1.16 12.09
CA GLU A 89 -6.93 0.21 12.34
C GLU A 89 -7.09 -0.72 11.13
N PHE A 90 -7.10 -2.02 11.38
CA PHE A 90 -7.29 -3.05 10.36
C PHE A 90 -8.12 -4.20 10.91
N SER A 91 -9.22 -4.54 10.23
CA SER A 91 -10.09 -5.67 10.60
C SER A 91 -10.55 -5.66 12.07
N GLY A 92 -10.85 -4.47 12.62
CA GLY A 92 -11.27 -4.31 14.02
C GLY A 92 -10.12 -4.33 15.05
N CYS A 93 -8.87 -4.47 14.60
CA CYS A 93 -7.68 -4.46 15.45
C CYS A 93 -6.90 -3.16 15.28
N THR A 94 -6.24 -2.71 16.34
CA THR A 94 -5.54 -1.42 16.39
C THR A 94 -4.03 -1.63 16.53
N SER A 95 -3.22 -0.81 15.85
CA SER A 95 -1.77 -0.92 15.96
C SER A 95 -1.30 -0.69 17.39
N THR A 96 -0.29 -1.41 17.84
CA THR A 96 0.23 -1.26 19.21
C THR A 96 0.95 0.06 19.41
N HIS A 97 1.59 0.56 18.34
CA HIS A 97 2.31 1.83 18.35
C HIS A 97 1.55 2.94 17.62
N LEU A 98 1.84 4.17 18.03
CA LEU A 98 1.45 5.39 17.34
C LEU A 98 2.46 5.70 16.23
N TYR A 99 1.97 5.90 15.01
CA TYR A 99 2.78 6.22 13.85
C TYR A 99 2.53 7.64 13.37
N ARG A 100 3.55 8.27 12.77
CA ARG A 100 3.44 9.57 12.07
C ARG A 100 3.62 9.38 10.57
N PRO A 101 2.67 8.74 9.87
CA PRO A 101 2.77 8.52 8.44
C PRO A 101 2.69 9.83 7.65
N ARG A 102 3.25 9.83 6.44
CA ARG A 102 2.94 10.85 5.44
C ARG A 102 1.76 10.37 4.61
N PHE A 103 0.96 11.30 4.17
CA PHE A 103 -0.14 11.06 3.25
C PHE A 103 0.02 11.93 2.00
N CYS A 104 -0.53 11.47 0.88
CA CYS A 104 -0.60 12.24 -0.34
C CYS A 104 -1.90 13.07 -0.35
N GLY A 105 -1.81 14.29 -0.89
CA GLY A 105 -2.96 15.20 -1.01
C GLY A 105 -3.57 15.16 -2.41
N GLY A 106 -3.87 16.35 -2.94
CA GLY A 106 -4.33 16.53 -4.32
C GLY A 106 -3.39 17.42 -5.12
N CYS A 107 -3.60 17.49 -6.44
CA CYS A 107 -2.98 18.47 -7.32
C CYS A 107 -4.07 19.42 -7.84
N SER A 108 -3.77 20.70 -8.01
CA SER A 108 -4.76 21.72 -8.39
C SER A 108 -4.99 21.84 -9.90
N ASP A 109 -4.29 21.04 -10.70
CA ASP A 109 -4.20 21.12 -12.16
C ASP A 109 -4.77 19.87 -12.86
N GLY A 110 -5.68 19.15 -12.20
CA GLY A 110 -6.33 17.96 -12.75
C GLY A 110 -5.47 16.69 -12.70
N ARG A 111 -4.23 16.76 -12.21
CA ARG A 111 -3.39 15.60 -11.96
C ARG A 111 -3.79 14.86 -10.67
N CYS A 112 -3.52 13.57 -10.61
CA CYS A 112 -3.57 12.81 -9.37
C CYS A 112 -2.24 12.91 -8.63
N CYS A 113 -2.31 12.93 -7.30
CA CYS A 113 -1.15 12.84 -6.42
C CYS A 113 -1.06 11.43 -5.85
N THR A 114 -0.04 10.67 -6.23
CA THR A 114 0.16 9.28 -5.76
C THR A 114 1.49 9.12 -5.03
N PRO A 115 1.66 8.05 -4.23
CA PRO A 115 2.95 7.72 -3.63
C PRO A 115 4.02 7.50 -4.71
N PHE A 116 5.12 8.25 -4.64
CA PHE A 116 6.27 8.13 -5.55
C PHE A 116 7.41 7.31 -4.94
N LEU A 117 7.68 7.53 -3.64
CA LEU A 117 8.67 6.77 -2.89
C LEU A 117 8.04 6.26 -1.61
N THR A 118 8.17 4.96 -1.36
CA THR A 118 7.57 4.27 -0.21
C THR A 118 8.59 3.35 0.46
N SER A 119 8.32 2.97 1.70
CA SER A 119 9.05 1.91 2.40
C SER A 119 8.05 0.97 3.05
N THR A 120 8.36 -0.31 3.10
CA THR A 120 7.54 -1.31 3.79
C THR A 120 8.09 -1.57 5.18
N MET A 121 7.24 -1.60 6.19
CA MET A 121 7.60 -1.97 7.57
C MET A 121 6.53 -2.88 8.17
N ASP A 122 6.93 -3.81 9.03
CA ASP A 122 5.98 -4.62 9.78
C ASP A 122 5.32 -3.80 10.90
N VAL A 123 4.00 -3.89 10.99
CA VAL A 123 3.17 -3.23 11.98
C VAL A 123 2.42 -4.30 12.76
N GLU A 124 2.53 -4.23 14.08
CA GLU A 124 1.81 -5.11 15.00
C GLU A 124 0.46 -4.51 15.37
N PHE A 125 -0.57 -5.34 15.30
CA PHE A 125 -1.94 -5.02 15.66
C PHE A 125 -2.37 -5.86 16.84
N ARG A 126 -3.11 -5.25 17.77
CA ARG A 126 -3.77 -5.90 18.89
C ARG A 126 -5.28 -5.83 18.69
N CYS A 127 -5.94 -6.96 18.81
CA CYS A 127 -7.39 -7.08 18.70
C CYS A 127 -8.05 -6.97 20.09
N PRO A 128 -9.33 -6.58 20.17
CA PRO A 128 -10.08 -6.52 21.43
C PRO A 128 -10.07 -7.82 22.23
N GLU A 129 -9.98 -8.96 21.55
CA GLU A 129 -9.97 -10.31 22.11
C GLU A 129 -8.64 -10.67 22.80
N GLY A 130 -7.61 -9.82 22.67
CA GLY A 130 -6.28 -10.02 23.26
C GLY A 130 -5.24 -10.64 22.31
N ASP A 131 -5.68 -11.13 21.14
CA ASP A 131 -4.79 -11.62 20.10
C ASP A 131 -3.97 -10.49 19.46
N PHE A 132 -2.80 -10.85 18.93
CA PHE A 132 -1.94 -9.94 18.17
C PHE A 132 -1.45 -10.59 16.88
N PHE A 133 -1.24 -9.76 15.86
CA PHE A 133 -0.65 -10.20 14.60
C PHE A 133 0.16 -9.09 13.95
N GLN A 134 1.06 -9.46 13.04
CA GLN A 134 1.88 -8.52 12.28
C GLN A 134 1.47 -8.50 10.81
N ARG A 135 1.53 -7.31 10.20
CA ARG A 135 1.33 -7.10 8.77
C ARG A 135 2.35 -6.11 8.23
N LYS A 136 2.87 -6.41 7.04
CA LYS A 136 3.64 -5.45 6.24
C LYS A 136 2.75 -4.27 5.89
N MET A 137 3.26 -3.05 6.06
CA MET A 137 2.56 -1.81 5.77
C MET A 137 3.44 -0.84 5.00
N MET A 138 2.85 -0.17 4.01
CA MET A 138 3.46 0.87 3.20
C MET A 138 3.49 2.21 3.94
N PHE A 139 4.69 2.78 4.09
CA PHE A 139 4.94 4.11 4.60
C PHE A 139 5.42 5.03 3.48
N ILE A 140 4.66 6.09 3.22
CA ILE A 140 4.98 7.05 2.15
C ILE A 140 6.13 7.96 2.58
N LYS A 141 7.14 8.11 1.71
CA LYS A 141 8.24 9.07 1.87
C LYS A 141 8.01 10.31 1.02
N MET A 142 7.59 10.13 -0.23
CA MET A 142 7.35 11.20 -1.20
C MET A 142 6.12 10.92 -2.06
N CYS A 143 5.44 11.97 -2.51
CA CYS A 143 4.33 11.92 -3.46
C CYS A 143 4.68 12.72 -4.72
N SER A 144 4.06 12.38 -5.85
CA SER A 144 4.23 13.11 -7.11
C SER A 144 2.90 13.26 -7.86
N CYS A 145 2.76 14.36 -8.61
CA CYS A 145 1.62 14.62 -9.48
C CYS A 145 1.88 14.09 -10.89
N HIS A 146 1.00 13.24 -11.43
CA HIS A 146 1.04 12.75 -12.81
C HIS A 146 -0.36 12.69 -13.43
N TYR A 147 -0.44 12.52 -14.75
CA TYR A 147 -1.71 12.44 -15.48
C TYR A 147 -2.23 11.01 -15.62
N ASP A 148 -1.35 10.00 -15.51
CA ASP A 148 -1.71 8.58 -15.60
C ASP A 148 -2.35 8.09 -14.30
N CYS A 149 -3.56 8.53 -14.03
CA CYS A 149 -4.21 8.21 -12.78
C CYS A 149 -4.63 6.75 -12.73
N PRO A 150 -4.36 6.05 -11.61
CA PRO A 150 -4.76 4.67 -11.47
C PRO A 150 -6.29 4.61 -11.63
N GLN A 151 -6.75 3.93 -12.68
CA GLN A 151 -8.17 3.66 -12.86
C GLN A 151 -8.61 2.82 -11.65
N ASP A 152 -9.68 3.25 -10.97
CA ASP A 152 -10.35 2.38 -10.01
C ASP A 152 -10.75 1.12 -10.79
N ASN A 153 -10.30 -0.04 -10.33
CA ASN A 153 -10.58 -1.33 -10.96
C ASN A 153 -12.07 -1.75 -10.83
N ASP A 154 -12.99 -0.78 -10.74
CA ASP A 154 -14.42 -0.98 -10.87
C ASP A 154 -14.78 -1.12 -12.35
N ILE A 155 -14.53 -2.31 -12.89
CA ILE A 155 -15.08 -2.80 -14.16
C ILE A 155 -16.58 -2.49 -14.28
N PHE A 156 -17.30 -2.43 -13.14
CA PHE A 156 -18.73 -2.13 -13.10
C PHE A 156 -19.07 -0.63 -13.26
N LEU A 157 -18.24 0.33 -12.81
CA LEU A 157 -18.53 1.76 -12.98
C LEU A 157 -18.18 2.28 -14.38
N ALA A 158 -17.21 1.67 -15.05
CA ALA A 158 -16.84 2.01 -16.43
C ALA A 158 -17.99 1.77 -17.43
N THR A 159 -18.90 0.82 -17.13
CA THR A 159 -20.05 0.52 -17.99
C THR A 159 -21.19 1.51 -17.82
N TYR A 160 -21.36 2.11 -16.63
CA TYR A 160 -22.40 3.11 -16.37
C TYR A 160 -22.10 4.45 -17.05
N HIS A 161 -20.84 4.86 -17.12
CA HIS A 161 -20.47 6.11 -17.83
C HIS A 161 -20.53 5.99 -19.36
N ARG A 162 -20.54 4.78 -19.93
CA ARG A 162 -20.69 4.58 -21.38
C ARG A 162 -22.14 4.59 -21.88
N ARG A 163 -23.14 4.72 -21.00
CA ARG A 163 -24.57 4.58 -21.38
C ARG A 163 -25.43 5.83 -21.27
N MET A 164 -24.84 7.03 -21.28
CA MET A 164 -25.59 8.30 -21.37
C MET A 164 -24.98 9.27 -22.39
N ILE A 165 -24.70 8.78 -23.59
CA ILE A 165 -24.81 9.58 -24.82
C ILE A 165 -25.77 8.78 -25.70
N GLY A 166 -27.02 8.71 -25.24
CA GLY A 166 -28.13 8.24 -26.03
C GLY A 166 -28.75 9.43 -26.73
N ASP A 167 -28.94 9.28 -28.03
CA ASP A 167 -29.64 10.17 -28.94
C ASP A 167 -30.82 10.92 -28.31
N HIS A 168 -30.81 12.24 -28.43
CA HIS A 168 -32.06 12.99 -28.60
C HIS A 168 -31.82 14.28 -29.40
N ILE A 169 -32.38 14.25 -30.62
CA ILE A 169 -32.61 15.31 -31.62
C ILE A 169 -31.43 15.63 -32.54
#